data_AF-A0A256HFX0-F1
#
_entry.id   AF-A0A256HFX0-F1
#
_cell.length_a   1.000
_cell.length_b   1.000
_cell.length_c   1.000
_cell.angle_alpha   90.00
_cell.angle_beta   90.00
_cell.angle_gamma   90.00
#
_symmetry.space_group_name_H-M   'P 1'
#
loop_
_entity.id
_entity.type
_entity.pdbx_description
1 polymer ?
#
loop_
_entity_poly.entity_id
_entity_poly.type
_entity_poly.pdbx_seq_one_letter_code
_entity_poly.pdbx_strand_id
1 'polypeptide(L)'
;MLSFDRLDGDSGCIELDFLEREATPEPAMKLGIRLHLAGLSLSDTVSILEKLGVDRHRTTVHRWVQKADLQPTDGANPNHVAVDETVIQLDSERYWLYAAVDPDTNRLLHVRLYPTRTTAISLMFLSELREKHQVDDATFLVDGAPWLQAACHRHGLRFQHVTHGNRNAVERVFREVKRRTNQFSNTFSHAEPSTAENWLQAFAFAWNQLI
;
A
#
# COMPACT_ATOMS: atom_id res chain seq x y z
N MET A 1 -1.78 -24.90 -9.06
CA MET A 1 -0.91 -25.30 -7.93
C MET A 1 -0.22 -24.03 -7.46
N LEU A 2 -0.81 -23.35 -6.47
CA LEU A 2 -0.25 -22.11 -5.90
C LEU A 2 0.84 -22.53 -4.91
N SER A 3 2.07 -22.09 -5.16
CA SER A 3 3.22 -22.33 -4.29
C SER A 3 3.06 -21.53 -2.99
N PHE A 4 2.88 -22.23 -1.87
CA PHE A 4 2.73 -21.65 -0.53
C PHE A 4 4.07 -21.21 0.10
N ASP A 5 5.20 -21.45 -0.58
CA ASP A 5 6.56 -21.24 -0.04
C ASP A 5 6.92 -19.77 0.23
N ARG A 6 6.07 -18.80 -0.12
CA ARG A 6 6.30 -17.35 0.13
C ARG A 6 5.63 -16.80 1.39
N LEU A 7 4.91 -17.64 2.16
CA LEU A 7 4.12 -17.20 3.31
C LEU A 7 4.80 -17.41 4.68
N ASP A 8 5.96 -18.09 4.70
CA ASP A 8 6.64 -18.52 5.93
C ASP A 8 7.68 -17.50 6.44
N GLY A 9 7.98 -16.47 5.66
CA GLY A 9 8.88 -15.38 6.04
C GLY A 9 8.19 -14.39 6.97
N ASP A 10 8.57 -14.41 8.24
CA ASP A 10 8.48 -13.29 9.18
C ASP A 10 7.14 -13.04 9.89
N SER A 11 6.69 -13.98 10.73
CA SER A 11 5.61 -13.82 11.74
C SER A 11 5.78 -12.64 12.72
N GLY A 12 6.95 -11.98 12.75
CA GLY A 12 7.30 -10.93 13.70
C GLY A 12 6.87 -9.52 13.28
N CYS A 13 6.61 -9.26 12.00
CA CYS A 13 6.42 -7.90 11.49
C CYS A 13 5.03 -7.27 11.74
N ILE A 14 4.04 -8.06 12.15
CA ILE A 14 2.69 -7.57 12.47
C ILE A 14 2.54 -7.62 13.99
N GLU A 15 2.56 -6.47 14.66
CA GLU A 15 2.21 -6.36 16.08
C GLU A 15 0.68 -6.19 16.19
N LEU A 16 0.03 -7.01 17.03
CA LEU A 16 -1.44 -7.06 17.18
C LEU A 16 -1.88 -6.70 18.61
N ASP A 17 -1.12 -5.84 19.29
CA ASP A 17 -1.32 -5.44 20.69
C ASP A 17 -2.73 -4.86 20.95
N PHE A 18 -3.42 -4.42 19.92
CA PHE A 18 -4.80 -3.91 19.98
C PHE A 18 -5.89 -5.01 19.85
N LEU A 19 -5.54 -6.26 19.53
CA LEU A 19 -6.46 -7.42 19.42
C LEU A 19 -6.38 -8.38 20.61
N GLU A 20 -5.72 -8.01 21.71
CA GLU A 20 -5.59 -8.85 22.93
C GLU A 20 -6.92 -9.40 23.50
N ARG A 21 -8.07 -8.82 23.11
CA ARG A 21 -9.41 -9.26 23.53
C ARG A 21 -10.11 -10.19 22.56
N GLU A 22 -9.55 -10.46 21.39
CA GLU A 22 -10.13 -11.42 20.48
C GLU A 22 -9.80 -12.85 20.89
N ALA A 23 -10.82 -13.71 20.96
CA ALA A 23 -10.65 -15.15 21.23
C ALA A 23 -9.95 -15.91 20.10
N THR A 24 -9.50 -15.21 19.06
CA THR A 24 -8.80 -15.79 17.91
C THR A 24 -7.31 -15.85 18.22
N PRO A 25 -6.62 -16.99 17.99
CA PRO A 25 -5.17 -17.04 18.15
C PRO A 25 -4.47 -16.02 17.26
N GLU A 26 -3.49 -15.30 17.82
CA GLU A 26 -2.71 -14.29 17.10
C GLU A 26 -2.10 -14.79 15.78
N PRO A 27 -1.53 -16.01 15.69
CA PRO A 27 -1.02 -16.52 14.41
C PRO A 27 -2.08 -16.62 13.32
N ALA A 28 -3.32 -16.95 13.67
CA ALA A 28 -4.43 -17.03 12.73
C ALA A 28 -4.88 -15.64 12.26
N MET A 29 -4.83 -14.64 13.14
CA MET A 29 -5.10 -13.24 12.76
C MET A 29 -4.05 -12.72 11.79
N LYS A 30 -2.74 -12.92 12.10
CA LYS A 30 -1.65 -12.54 11.18
C LYS A 30 -1.77 -13.24 9.83
N LEU A 31 -2.10 -14.54 9.82
CA LEU A 31 -2.32 -15.28 8.60
C LEU A 31 -3.51 -14.73 7.80
N GLY A 32 -4.64 -14.45 8.46
CA GLY A 32 -5.82 -13.86 7.82
C GLY A 32 -5.51 -12.50 7.16
N ILE A 33 -4.78 -11.63 7.87
CA ILE A 33 -4.32 -10.34 7.33
C ILE A 33 -3.43 -10.57 6.10
N ARG A 34 -2.43 -11.45 6.19
CA ARG A 34 -1.50 -11.73 5.08
C ARG A 34 -2.21 -12.29 3.86
N LEU A 35 -3.09 -13.27 4.05
CA LEU A 35 -3.83 -13.89 2.95
C LEU A 35 -4.68 -12.84 2.22
N HIS A 36 -5.39 -12.01 2.97
CA HIS A 36 -6.21 -10.97 2.38
C HIS A 36 -5.36 -9.91 1.65
N LEU A 37 -4.28 -9.44 2.29
CA LEU A 37 -3.37 -8.46 1.68
C LEU A 37 -2.63 -9.03 0.47
N ALA A 38 -2.34 -10.34 0.44
CA ALA A 38 -1.77 -11.06 -0.70
C ALA A 38 -2.73 -11.22 -1.88
N GLY A 39 -4.00 -10.82 -1.74
CA GLY A 39 -4.99 -10.77 -2.81
C GLY A 39 -6.05 -11.87 -2.75
N LEU A 40 -6.19 -12.59 -1.63
CA LEU A 40 -7.33 -13.49 -1.45
C LEU A 40 -8.59 -12.68 -1.10
N SER A 41 -9.74 -13.15 -1.60
CA SER A 41 -11.02 -12.61 -1.17
C SER A 41 -11.23 -12.87 0.34
N LEU A 42 -12.07 -12.07 1.00
CA LEU A 42 -12.40 -12.31 2.41
C LEU A 42 -13.03 -13.69 2.61
N SER A 43 -13.83 -14.16 1.65
CA SER A 43 -14.43 -15.50 1.68
C SER A 43 -13.39 -16.59 1.57
N ASP A 44 -12.45 -16.49 0.62
CA ASP A 44 -11.37 -17.48 0.48
C ASP A 44 -10.46 -17.49 1.71
N THR A 45 -10.20 -16.32 2.28
CA THR A 45 -9.40 -16.18 3.51
C THR A 45 -10.09 -16.89 4.68
N VAL A 46 -11.39 -16.66 4.88
CA VAL A 46 -12.18 -17.36 5.91
C VAL A 46 -12.18 -18.87 5.66
N SER A 47 -12.39 -19.33 4.43
CA SER A 47 -12.37 -20.76 4.11
C SER A 47 -11.02 -21.43 4.38
N ILE A 48 -9.90 -20.70 4.30
CA ILE A 48 -8.59 -21.21 4.72
C ILE A 48 -8.49 -21.24 6.25
N LEU A 49 -8.94 -20.20 6.95
CA LEU A 49 -8.95 -20.16 8.42
C LEU A 49 -9.83 -21.27 9.02
N GLU A 50 -11.00 -21.53 8.43
CA GLU A 50 -11.91 -22.62 8.83
C GLU A 50 -11.22 -23.99 8.74
N LYS A 51 -10.44 -24.24 7.67
CA LYS A 51 -9.66 -25.48 7.51
C LYS A 51 -8.57 -25.63 8.56
N LEU A 52 -8.12 -24.52 9.16
CA LEU A 52 -7.16 -24.48 10.26
C LEU A 52 -7.85 -24.47 11.64
N GLY A 53 -9.17 -24.67 11.69
CA GLY A 53 -9.95 -24.72 12.92
C GLY A 53 -10.37 -23.35 13.47
N VAL A 54 -10.24 -22.29 12.67
CA VAL A 54 -10.59 -20.91 13.06
C VAL A 54 -11.82 -20.44 12.28
N ASP A 55 -12.99 -20.59 12.90
CA ASP A 55 -14.26 -20.12 12.35
C ASP A 55 -14.47 -18.63 12.67
N ARG A 56 -14.46 -17.80 11.61
CA ARG A 56 -14.65 -16.35 11.70
C ARG A 56 -15.42 -15.82 10.49
N HIS A 57 -16.25 -14.81 10.75
CA HIS A 57 -16.97 -14.13 9.68
C HIS A 57 -16.02 -13.25 8.85
N ARG A 58 -16.33 -13.07 7.56
CA ARG A 58 -15.54 -12.24 6.61
C ARG A 58 -15.28 -10.81 7.09
N THR A 59 -16.21 -10.21 7.83
CA THR A 59 -16.08 -8.84 8.37
C THR A 59 -15.01 -8.77 9.47
N THR A 60 -14.70 -9.89 10.13
CA THR A 60 -13.67 -9.96 11.15
C THR A 60 -12.28 -9.82 10.53
N VAL A 61 -12.02 -10.51 9.41
CA VAL A 61 -10.75 -10.38 8.67
C VAL A 61 -10.55 -8.95 8.17
N HIS A 62 -11.62 -8.33 7.63
CA HIS A 62 -11.58 -6.91 7.24
C HIS A 62 -11.22 -6.01 8.44
N ARG A 63 -11.83 -6.24 9.60
CA ARG A 63 -11.54 -5.48 10.83
C ARG A 63 -10.10 -5.66 11.28
N TRP A 64 -9.53 -6.87 11.18
CA TRP A 64 -8.13 -7.11 11.54
C TRP A 64 -7.20 -6.24 10.70
N VAL A 65 -7.41 -6.21 9.39
CA VAL A 65 -6.60 -5.38 8.47
C VAL A 65 -6.71 -3.91 8.81
N GLN A 66 -7.93 -3.41 9.06
CA GLN A 66 -8.16 -2.01 9.40
C GLN A 66 -7.56 -1.62 10.75
N LYS A 67 -7.62 -2.51 11.74
CA LYS A 67 -7.08 -2.21 13.07
C LYS A 67 -5.58 -2.41 13.18
N ALA A 68 -4.98 -3.21 12.29
CA ALA A 68 -3.54 -3.45 12.26
C ALA A 68 -2.72 -2.21 11.91
N ASP A 69 -3.35 -1.17 11.36
CA ASP A 69 -2.73 0.13 11.07
C ASP A 69 -1.35 -0.02 10.41
N LEU A 70 -1.28 -0.99 9.48
CA LEU A 70 -0.02 -1.40 8.87
C LEU A 70 0.40 -0.34 7.85
N GLN A 71 1.61 0.19 8.03
CA GLN A 71 2.21 1.14 7.10
C GLN A 71 3.54 0.61 6.56
N PRO A 72 3.94 0.99 5.33
CA PRO A 72 5.29 0.69 4.86
C PRO A 72 6.34 1.22 5.83
N THR A 73 7.43 0.47 6.00
CA THR A 73 8.48 0.76 6.98
C THR A 73 9.24 2.03 6.64
N ASP A 74 9.34 2.93 7.62
CA ASP A 74 10.10 4.18 7.55
C ASP A 74 11.62 3.94 7.51
N GLY A 75 12.40 5.02 7.30
CA GLY A 75 13.86 5.02 7.45
C GLY A 75 14.65 4.53 6.23
N ALA A 76 14.00 4.24 5.10
CA ALA A 76 14.68 3.98 3.84
C ALA A 76 15.60 5.13 3.39
N ASN A 77 16.69 4.79 2.69
CA ASN A 77 17.65 5.73 2.11
C ASN A 77 17.97 5.33 0.65
N PRO A 78 17.04 5.57 -0.29
CA PRO A 78 17.19 5.14 -1.68
C PRO A 78 17.97 6.16 -2.51
N ASN A 79 18.69 5.69 -3.54
CA ASN A 79 19.35 6.58 -4.51
C ASN A 79 18.35 7.23 -5.48
N HIS A 80 17.26 6.52 -5.77
CA HIS A 80 16.20 6.96 -6.67
C HIS A 80 14.84 6.79 -6.00
N VAL A 81 13.91 7.71 -6.29
CA VAL A 81 12.51 7.58 -5.87
C VAL A 81 11.62 7.81 -7.06
N ALA A 82 10.92 6.77 -7.50
CA ALA A 82 9.89 6.92 -8.52
C ALA A 82 8.58 7.36 -7.84
N VAL A 83 8.04 8.51 -8.26
CA VAL A 83 6.76 9.04 -7.76
C VAL A 83 5.80 9.17 -8.92
N ASP A 84 4.61 8.65 -8.73
CA ASP A 84 3.54 8.72 -9.73
C ASP A 84 2.18 8.78 -9.04
N GLU A 85 1.16 9.11 -9.83
CA GLU A 85 -0.22 9.08 -9.39
C GLU A 85 -1.12 8.31 -10.35
N THR A 86 -2.18 7.73 -9.82
CA THR A 86 -3.20 7.10 -10.64
C THR A 86 -4.59 7.34 -10.09
N VAL A 87 -5.57 7.39 -10.99
CA VAL A 87 -6.97 7.46 -10.59
C VAL A 87 -7.44 6.08 -10.15
N ILE A 88 -8.11 6.04 -9.00
CA ILE A 88 -8.89 4.89 -8.54
C ILE A 88 -10.34 5.33 -8.32
N GLN A 89 -11.27 4.40 -8.51
CA GLN A 89 -12.69 4.61 -8.30
C GLN A 89 -13.07 4.00 -6.96
N LEU A 90 -13.65 4.80 -6.06
CA LEU A 90 -14.29 4.33 -4.83
C LEU A 90 -15.78 4.67 -4.96
N ASP A 91 -16.63 3.65 -4.98
CA ASP A 91 -18.05 3.80 -5.30
C ASP A 91 -18.28 4.64 -6.57
N SER A 92 -19.00 5.77 -6.45
CA SER A 92 -19.29 6.71 -7.52
C SER A 92 -18.26 7.83 -7.68
N GLU A 93 -17.23 7.88 -6.81
CA GLU A 93 -16.26 8.97 -6.76
C GLU A 93 -14.87 8.55 -7.23
N ARG A 94 -14.12 9.51 -7.78
CA ARG A 94 -12.75 9.32 -8.25
C ARG A 94 -11.77 9.93 -7.27
N TYR A 95 -10.78 9.14 -6.88
CA TYR A 95 -9.68 9.54 -6.02
C TYR A 95 -8.34 9.37 -6.73
N TRP A 96 -7.33 10.11 -6.27
CA TRP A 96 -5.97 10.08 -6.77
C TRP A 96 -5.07 9.37 -5.76
N LEU A 97 -4.62 8.19 -6.13
CA LEU A 97 -3.63 7.43 -5.38
C LEU A 97 -2.23 7.89 -5.80
N TYR A 98 -1.48 8.42 -4.86
CA TYR A 98 -0.06 8.73 -5.01
C TYR A 98 0.76 7.58 -4.43
N ALA A 99 1.82 7.20 -5.14
CA ALA A 99 2.77 6.21 -4.65
C ALA A 99 4.21 6.67 -4.92
N ALA A 100 5.07 6.45 -3.93
CA ALA A 100 6.51 6.57 -4.02
C ALA A 100 7.14 5.17 -3.87
N VAL A 101 8.01 4.81 -4.81
CA VAL A 101 8.66 3.49 -4.86
C VAL A 101 10.15 3.68 -5.05
N ASP A 102 10.95 2.91 -4.33
CA ASP A 102 12.37 2.73 -4.65
C ASP A 102 12.46 1.77 -5.86
N PRO A 103 12.89 2.24 -7.05
CA PRO A 103 12.95 1.40 -8.23
C PRO A 103 14.04 0.33 -8.16
N ASP A 104 15.07 0.49 -7.32
CA ASP A 104 16.18 -0.45 -7.20
C ASP A 104 15.76 -1.68 -6.39
N THR A 105 14.98 -1.47 -5.32
CA THR A 105 14.46 -2.55 -4.46
C THR A 105 13.01 -2.92 -4.75
N ASN A 106 12.32 -2.15 -5.59
CA ASN A 106 10.89 -2.26 -5.88
C ASN A 106 10.00 -2.14 -4.61
N ARG A 107 10.53 -1.54 -3.54
CA ARG A 107 9.81 -1.30 -2.27
C ARG A 107 8.93 -0.05 -2.36
N LEU A 108 7.70 -0.17 -1.86
CA LEU A 108 6.80 0.96 -1.65
C LEU A 108 7.26 1.74 -0.42
N LEU A 109 7.61 3.01 -0.65
CA LEU A 109 8.05 3.92 0.40
C LEU A 109 6.85 4.63 1.03
N HIS A 110 5.98 5.20 0.19
CA HIS A 110 4.83 5.96 0.69
C HIS A 110 3.63 5.84 -0.25
N VAL A 111 2.43 5.79 0.34
CA VAL A 111 1.16 5.79 -0.39
C VAL A 111 0.13 6.67 0.32
N ARG A 112 -0.60 7.47 -0.46
CA ARG A 112 -1.66 8.37 0.03
C ARG A 112 -2.77 8.52 -1.00
N LEU A 113 -3.97 8.75 -0.51
CA LEU A 113 -5.17 8.89 -1.31
C LEU A 113 -5.77 10.29 -1.13
N TYR A 114 -5.91 11.02 -2.23
CA TYR A 114 -6.43 12.38 -2.21
C TYR A 114 -7.64 12.54 -3.15
N PRO A 115 -8.58 13.43 -2.84
CA PRO A 115 -9.73 13.69 -3.72
C PRO A 115 -9.36 14.47 -4.98
N THR A 116 -8.21 15.17 -5.00
CA THR A 116 -7.78 16.00 -6.13
C THR A 116 -6.28 15.88 -6.38
N ARG A 117 -5.83 16.44 -7.52
CA ARG A 117 -4.42 16.50 -7.92
C ARG A 117 -4.01 17.94 -8.13
N THR A 118 -3.31 18.50 -7.15
CA THR A 118 -2.85 19.89 -7.14
C THR A 118 -1.39 19.95 -6.67
N THR A 119 -0.68 21.03 -7.00
CA THR A 119 0.69 21.24 -6.49
C THR A 119 0.75 21.23 -4.96
N ALA A 120 -0.28 21.73 -4.28
CA ALA A 120 -0.34 21.71 -2.81
C ALA A 120 -0.38 20.29 -2.25
N ILE A 121 -1.18 19.40 -2.88
CA ILE A 121 -1.26 17.98 -2.49
C ILE A 121 0.07 17.27 -2.76
N SER A 122 0.68 17.51 -3.92
CA SER A 122 1.99 16.92 -4.23
C SER A 122 3.08 17.41 -3.27
N LEU A 123 3.04 18.67 -2.84
CA LEU A 123 3.93 19.19 -1.81
C LEU A 123 3.75 18.47 -0.48
N MET A 124 2.50 18.29 -0.03
CA MET A 124 2.20 17.56 1.20
C MET A 124 2.69 16.11 1.12
N PHE A 125 2.40 15.41 0.04
CA PHE A 125 2.85 14.03 -0.18
C PHE A 125 4.38 13.90 -0.10
N LEU A 126 5.11 14.81 -0.74
CA LEU A 126 6.57 14.82 -0.70
C LEU A 126 7.12 15.22 0.68
N SER A 127 6.45 16.12 1.41
CA SER A 127 6.83 16.44 2.80
C SER A 127 6.73 15.21 3.70
N GLU A 128 5.60 14.51 3.66
CA GLU A 128 5.40 13.28 4.46
C GLU A 128 6.42 12.20 4.09
N LEU A 129 6.73 12.04 2.79
CA LEU A 129 7.76 11.10 2.34
C LEU A 129 9.14 11.45 2.93
N ARG A 130 9.49 12.74 3.00
CA ARG A 130 10.77 13.22 3.57
C ARG A 130 10.84 13.09 5.08
N GLU A 131 9.71 13.24 5.76
CA GLU A 131 9.62 12.99 7.21
C GLU A 131 9.89 11.52 7.54
N LYS A 132 9.42 10.61 6.67
CA LYS A 132 9.56 9.16 6.86
C LYS A 132 10.89 8.60 6.37
N HIS A 133 11.53 9.20 5.37
CA HIS A 133 12.67 8.60 4.67
C HIS A 133 13.77 9.61 4.35
N GLN A 134 15.01 9.11 4.25
CA GLN A 134 16.17 9.89 3.84
C GLN A 134 16.20 10.00 2.31
N VAL A 135 15.39 10.90 1.75
CA VAL A 135 15.21 11.06 0.29
C VAL A 135 15.72 12.38 -0.26
N ASP A 136 16.27 13.27 0.58
CA ASP A 136 16.74 14.59 0.16
C ASP A 136 17.88 14.50 -0.87
N ASP A 137 18.74 13.49 -0.71
CA ASP A 137 19.81 13.16 -1.65
C ASP A 137 19.36 12.16 -2.73
N ALA A 138 18.08 11.77 -2.81
CA ALA A 138 17.62 10.90 -3.88
C ALA A 138 17.38 11.67 -5.19
N THR A 139 17.39 10.96 -6.32
CA THR A 139 16.88 11.49 -7.60
C THR A 139 15.44 11.03 -7.81
N PHE A 140 14.52 12.00 -7.87
CA PHE A 140 13.10 11.75 -8.08
C PHE A 140 12.79 11.51 -9.55
N LEU A 141 12.15 10.38 -9.86
CA LEU A 141 11.68 10.04 -11.19
C LEU A 141 10.18 10.32 -11.24
N VAL A 142 9.80 11.39 -11.93
CA VAL A 142 8.41 11.86 -12.05
C VAL A 142 7.98 11.91 -13.51
N ASP A 143 6.68 11.85 -13.76
CA ASP A 143 6.16 12.01 -15.12
C ASP A 143 6.05 13.49 -15.56
N GLY A 144 5.46 13.73 -16.73
CA GLY A 144 5.19 15.06 -17.29
C GLY A 144 4.22 15.94 -16.46
N ALA A 145 3.76 15.46 -15.32
CA ALA A 145 2.87 16.05 -14.34
C ALA A 145 3.39 17.40 -13.83
N PRO A 146 2.78 18.54 -14.24
CA PRO A 146 3.27 19.85 -13.84
C PRO A 146 3.22 20.08 -12.32
N TRP A 147 2.25 19.49 -11.61
CA TRP A 147 2.16 19.60 -10.14
C TRP A 147 3.26 18.85 -9.42
N LEU A 148 3.65 17.64 -9.87
CA LEU A 148 4.75 16.87 -9.28
C LEU A 148 6.09 17.59 -9.50
N GLN A 149 6.35 18.02 -10.74
CA GLN A 149 7.58 18.74 -11.07
C GLN A 149 7.69 20.05 -10.28
N ALA A 150 6.59 20.81 -10.18
CA ALA A 150 6.55 22.02 -9.36
C ALA A 150 6.76 21.74 -7.87
N ALA A 151 6.24 20.62 -7.34
CA ALA A 151 6.44 20.24 -5.95
C ALA A 151 7.89 19.83 -5.67
N CYS A 152 8.50 19.02 -6.55
CA CYS A 152 9.93 18.69 -6.46
C CYS A 152 10.81 19.95 -6.49
N HIS A 153 10.55 20.86 -7.44
CA HIS A 153 11.29 22.11 -7.55
C HIS A 153 11.17 22.98 -6.29
N ARG A 154 9.97 23.10 -5.71
CA ARG A 154 9.74 23.90 -4.49
C ARG A 154 10.40 23.29 -3.26
N HIS A 155 10.51 21.97 -3.19
CA HIS A 155 11.25 21.27 -2.12
C HIS A 155 12.77 21.22 -2.36
N GLY A 156 13.26 21.74 -3.50
CA GLY A 156 14.69 21.68 -3.85
C GLY A 156 15.19 20.27 -4.18
N LEU A 157 14.28 19.34 -4.49
CA LEU A 157 14.60 17.96 -4.78
C LEU A 157 15.14 17.82 -6.20
N ARG A 158 16.14 16.96 -6.38
CA ARG A 158 16.64 16.59 -7.71
C ARG A 158 15.59 15.72 -8.39
N PHE A 159 15.12 16.11 -9.57
CA PHE A 159 14.15 15.29 -10.30
C PHE A 159 14.49 15.18 -11.79
N GLN A 160 14.08 14.07 -12.38
CA GLN A 160 14.16 13.78 -13.80
C GLN A 160 12.76 13.44 -14.32
N HIS A 161 12.39 14.07 -15.43
CA HIS A 161 11.22 13.68 -16.18
C HIS A 161 11.51 12.37 -16.92
N VAL A 162 10.81 11.29 -16.56
CA VAL A 162 10.98 9.98 -17.19
C VAL A 162 9.64 9.46 -17.68
N THR A 163 9.49 9.35 -19.00
CA THR A 163 8.27 8.80 -19.61
C THR A 163 8.28 7.26 -19.66
N HIS A 164 9.45 6.62 -19.77
CA HIS A 164 9.62 5.15 -19.80
C HIS A 164 10.94 4.74 -19.11
N GLY A 165 10.98 3.64 -18.35
CA GLY A 165 12.20 3.13 -17.68
C GLY A 165 11.98 2.67 -16.24
N ASN A 166 12.80 3.14 -15.29
CA ASN A 166 12.70 2.79 -13.85
C ASN A 166 11.34 3.11 -13.20
N ARG A 167 10.48 3.92 -13.86
CA ARG A 167 9.05 4.11 -13.48
C ARG A 167 8.22 2.81 -13.57
N ASN A 168 8.70 1.79 -14.27
CA ASN A 168 8.07 0.47 -14.35
C ASN A 168 7.75 -0.13 -12.96
N ALA A 169 8.51 0.23 -11.92
CA ALA A 169 8.26 -0.21 -10.56
C ALA A 169 6.90 0.33 -10.03
N VAL A 170 6.65 1.63 -10.17
CA VAL A 170 5.40 2.26 -9.72
C VAL A 170 4.21 1.79 -10.58
N GLU A 171 4.40 1.67 -11.90
CA GLU A 171 3.34 1.16 -12.77
C GLU A 171 2.96 -0.30 -12.43
N ARG A 172 3.94 -1.12 -12.05
CA ARG A 172 3.70 -2.50 -11.60
C ARG A 172 2.90 -2.50 -10.31
N VAL A 173 3.24 -1.65 -9.34
CA VAL A 173 2.44 -1.47 -8.12
C VAL A 173 1.02 -1.07 -8.48
N PHE A 174 0.82 -0.03 -9.30
CA PHE A 174 -0.52 0.42 -9.68
C PHE A 174 -1.31 -0.64 -10.43
N ARG A 175 -0.66 -1.46 -11.26
CA ARG A 175 -1.31 -2.58 -11.93
C ARG A 175 -1.77 -3.62 -10.92
N GLU A 176 -0.95 -3.94 -9.92
CA GLU A 176 -1.32 -4.90 -8.89
C GLU A 176 -2.41 -4.33 -7.96
N VAL A 177 -2.31 -3.06 -7.57
CA VAL A 177 -3.38 -2.35 -6.84
C VAL A 177 -4.66 -2.40 -7.65
N LYS A 178 -4.66 -2.03 -8.94
CA LYS A 178 -5.87 -2.08 -9.80
C LYS A 178 -6.41 -3.49 -10.01
N ARG A 179 -5.53 -4.47 -10.21
CA ARG A 179 -5.91 -5.87 -10.34
C ARG A 179 -6.60 -6.37 -9.08
N ARG A 180 -6.03 -6.03 -7.92
CA ARG A 180 -6.63 -6.34 -6.63
C ARG A 180 -7.92 -5.55 -6.50
N THR A 181 -7.94 -4.21 -6.61
CA THR A 181 -9.16 -3.39 -6.45
C THR A 181 -10.29 -3.74 -7.42
N ASN A 182 -10.04 -4.31 -8.61
CA ASN A 182 -11.10 -4.85 -9.46
C ASN A 182 -11.84 -6.05 -8.84
N GLN A 183 -11.17 -6.86 -8.01
CA GLN A 183 -11.84 -7.86 -7.15
C GLN A 183 -12.52 -7.23 -5.92
N PHE A 184 -12.29 -5.92 -5.67
CA PHE A 184 -12.73 -5.18 -4.47
C PHE A 184 -14.01 -4.39 -4.68
N SER A 185 -14.75 -4.57 -5.78
CA SER A 185 -16.13 -4.10 -5.85
C SER A 185 -16.98 -4.52 -4.64
N ASN A 186 -16.56 -5.55 -3.88
CA ASN A 186 -17.16 -5.96 -2.61
C ASN A 186 -16.44 -5.47 -1.34
N THR A 187 -15.19 -4.99 -1.43
CA THR A 187 -14.36 -4.63 -0.25
C THR A 187 -14.34 -3.12 0.00
N PHE A 188 -14.41 -2.31 -1.07
CA PHE A 188 -14.53 -0.85 -0.96
C PHE A 188 -15.91 -0.31 -1.33
N SER A 189 -16.88 -1.18 -1.63
CA SER A 189 -18.28 -0.75 -1.74
C SER A 189 -18.74 -0.15 -0.41
N HIS A 190 -19.14 1.11 -0.41
CA HIS A 190 -19.50 1.89 0.78
C HIS A 190 -18.34 2.12 1.77
N ALA A 191 -17.09 1.97 1.33
CA ALA A 191 -15.95 2.26 2.19
C ALA A 191 -15.64 3.76 2.20
N GLU A 192 -15.41 4.29 3.39
CA GLU A 192 -14.89 5.65 3.52
C GLU A 192 -13.48 5.75 2.91
N PRO A 193 -13.08 6.90 2.35
CA PRO A 193 -11.74 7.10 1.78
C PRO A 193 -10.61 6.75 2.76
N SER A 194 -10.83 6.99 4.05
CA SER A 194 -9.91 6.62 5.14
C SER A 194 -9.70 5.10 5.24
N THR A 195 -10.77 4.32 5.07
CA THR A 195 -10.73 2.84 5.09
C THR A 195 -9.98 2.30 3.87
N ALA A 196 -10.18 2.94 2.70
CA ALA A 196 -9.44 2.62 1.49
C ALA A 196 -7.95 2.96 1.59
N GLU A 197 -7.62 4.14 2.14
CA GLU A 197 -6.24 4.54 2.35
C GLU A 197 -5.53 3.60 3.33
N ASN A 198 -6.14 3.28 4.47
CA ASN A 198 -5.56 2.36 5.45
C ASN A 198 -5.27 0.99 4.83
N TRP A 199 -6.21 0.47 4.03
CA TRP A 199 -5.97 -0.78 3.30
C TRP A 199 -4.82 -0.66 2.29
N LEU A 200 -4.69 0.47 1.57
CA LEU A 200 -3.60 0.71 0.64
C LEU A 200 -2.23 0.78 1.34
N GLN A 201 -2.18 1.37 2.54
CA GLN A 201 -0.99 1.38 3.39
C GLN A 201 -0.63 -0.04 3.85
N ALA A 202 -1.62 -0.82 4.28
CA ALA A 202 -1.41 -2.22 4.67
C ALA A 202 -0.96 -3.08 3.48
N PHE A 203 -1.49 -2.82 2.29
CA PHE A 203 -1.02 -3.44 1.05
C PHE A 203 0.44 -3.08 0.76
N ALA A 204 0.84 -1.82 0.94
CA ALA A 204 2.22 -1.39 0.75
C ALA A 204 3.18 -2.07 1.75
N PHE A 205 2.75 -2.23 3.01
CA PHE A 205 3.47 -3.03 4.00
C PHE A 205 3.64 -4.48 3.52
N ALA A 206 2.55 -5.16 3.17
CA ALA A 206 2.61 -6.56 2.74
C ALA A 206 3.41 -6.75 1.44
N TRP A 207 3.32 -5.81 0.50
CA TRP A 207 4.13 -5.79 -0.72
C TRP A 207 5.63 -5.82 -0.40
N ASN A 208 6.06 -5.03 0.58
CA ASN A 208 7.45 -4.96 1.00
C ASN A 208 7.95 -6.22 1.73
N GLN A 209 7.05 -7.08 2.23
CA GLN A 209 7.41 -8.35 2.87
C GLN A 209 7.47 -9.53 1.87
N LEU A 210 6.83 -9.38 0.71
CA LEU A 210 6.73 -10.43 -0.32
C LEU A 210 7.84 -10.35 -1.38
N ILE A 211 8.68 -9.32 -1.31
CA ILE A 211 9.85 -9.06 -2.17
C ILE A 211 11.10 -9.41 -1.38
#